data_AF-L2FZG3-F1
#
_entry.id   AF-L2FZG3-F1
#
_cell.length_a   1.000
_cell.length_b   1.000
_cell.length_c   1.000
_cell.angle_alpha   90.00
_cell.angle_beta   90.00
_cell.angle_gamma   90.00
#
_symmetry.space_group_name_H-M   'P 1'
#
loop_
_entity.id
_entity.type
_entity.pdbx_description
1 polymer ?
#
loop_
_entity_poly.entity_id
_entity_poly.type
_entity_poly.pdbx_seq_one_letter_code
_entity_poly.pdbx_strand_id
1 'polypeptide(L)'
;MEVDLVIENATVVTASDVHARQDIVVRDGKILAVGQDLKSIFSAKTTIDAQHAFVMPGGVDSHVHLDQETTSKPAHAPPSQAAPPPSSPSLRSPAPKSPSTPSWRTTTAAPQASHYGFHLILTNPTPSILRDELPHYVREGISSVKLYMTYEPLKLRDGEILDVMMATRALGMTTMVHAENSDMISWITARLAEQALTAPYYHAISRPNIAEDEAVYRVISLAELSDVPILITCPHYLYLTADALRPNHPAHDAFSGAKHICSPPLREDAMDLEAMWTGIVNGTFTTFSSDHAPSKYDHPSGKKAGLAADGGMREA
;
A
#
# COMPACT_ATOMS: atom_id res chain seq x y z
N MET A 1 -27.04 23.82 24.62
CA MET A 1 -25.71 23.35 25.11
C MET A 1 -24.67 23.84 24.11
N GLU A 2 -23.54 24.39 24.57
CA GLU A 2 -22.48 24.83 23.64
C GLU A 2 -21.63 23.64 23.15
N VAL A 3 -21.32 23.60 21.85
CA VAL A 3 -20.53 22.58 21.16
C VAL A 3 -19.45 23.22 20.29
N ASP A 4 -18.50 22.43 19.79
CA ASP A 4 -17.34 22.95 19.05
C ASP A 4 -17.68 23.30 17.60
N LEU A 5 -18.42 22.41 16.92
CA LEU A 5 -18.78 22.58 15.51
C LEU A 5 -20.19 22.06 15.24
N VAL A 6 -20.95 22.80 14.44
CA VAL A 6 -22.17 22.30 13.78
C VAL A 6 -21.98 22.45 12.27
N ILE A 7 -22.16 21.35 11.53
CA ILE A 7 -22.25 21.35 10.07
C ILE A 7 -23.74 21.28 9.72
N GLU A 8 -24.25 22.24 8.96
CA GLU A 8 -25.68 22.46 8.75
C GLU A 8 -26.08 22.14 7.31
N ASN A 9 -27.36 21.81 7.10
CA ASN A 9 -27.94 21.62 5.76
C ASN A 9 -27.22 20.57 4.88
N ALA A 10 -26.47 19.65 5.50
CA ALA A 10 -25.66 18.67 4.80
C ALA A 10 -26.52 17.62 4.10
N THR A 11 -26.04 17.13 2.96
CA THR A 11 -26.43 15.80 2.48
C THR A 11 -25.44 14.79 3.05
N VAL A 12 -25.81 14.12 4.13
CA VAL A 12 -24.95 13.15 4.81
C VAL A 12 -24.98 11.84 4.06
N VAL A 13 -23.81 11.33 3.70
CA VAL A 13 -23.64 10.10 2.94
C VAL A 13 -22.79 9.13 3.75
N THR A 14 -23.30 7.92 3.95
CA THR A 14 -22.57 6.78 4.52
C THR A 14 -22.40 5.71 3.44
N ALA A 15 -21.78 4.59 3.78
CA ALA A 15 -21.68 3.45 2.86
C ALA A 15 -23.05 2.82 2.53
N SER A 16 -24.09 3.09 3.32
CA SER A 16 -25.41 2.44 3.19
C SER A 16 -26.54 3.42 2.90
N ASP A 17 -26.41 4.70 3.28
CA ASP A 17 -27.51 5.65 3.28
C ASP A 17 -27.11 7.04 2.78
N VAL A 18 -28.10 7.75 2.20
CA VAL A 18 -27.99 9.16 1.82
C VAL A 18 -29.16 9.91 2.46
N HIS A 19 -28.85 10.86 3.35
CA HIS A 19 -29.85 11.67 4.04
C HIS A 19 -29.62 13.15 3.76
N ALA A 20 -30.57 13.78 3.06
CA ALA A 20 -30.55 15.20 2.82
C ALA A 20 -30.96 16.00 4.06
N ARG A 21 -30.52 17.26 4.12
CA ARG A 21 -30.92 18.26 5.11
C ARG A 21 -30.68 17.79 6.55
N GLN A 22 -29.47 17.29 6.81
CA GLN A 22 -29.04 16.92 8.16
C GLN A 22 -28.08 17.97 8.71
N ASP A 23 -28.10 18.11 10.02
CA ASP A 23 -27.10 18.79 10.81
C ASP A 23 -26.21 17.75 11.50
N ILE A 24 -24.90 17.98 11.55
CA ILE A 24 -23.94 17.16 12.28
C ILE A 24 -23.34 18.01 13.40
N VAL A 25 -23.44 17.51 14.63
CA VAL A 25 -22.96 18.18 15.84
C VAL A 25 -21.68 17.50 16.31
N VAL A 26 -20.60 18.27 16.48
CA VAL A 26 -19.29 17.78 16.93
C VAL A 26 -18.91 18.43 18.25
N ARG A 27 -18.45 17.58 19.19
CA ARG A 27 -17.95 17.99 20.50
C ARG A 27 -16.76 17.13 20.91
N ASP A 28 -15.70 17.77 21.40
CA ASP A 28 -14.48 17.12 21.90
C ASP A 28 -13.88 16.13 20.86
N GLY A 29 -13.92 16.54 19.58
CA GLY A 29 -13.41 15.75 18.45
C GLY A 29 -14.28 14.55 18.04
N LYS A 30 -15.48 14.41 18.59
CA LYS A 30 -16.41 13.30 18.29
C LYS A 30 -17.74 13.82 17.76
N ILE A 31 -18.38 13.03 16.89
CA ILE A 31 -19.76 13.28 16.47
C ILE A 31 -20.67 13.00 17.67
N LEU A 32 -21.36 14.04 18.14
CA LEU A 32 -22.29 13.98 19.26
C LEU A 32 -23.72 13.63 18.79
N ALA A 33 -24.15 14.18 17.66
CA ALA A 33 -25.47 13.95 17.10
C ALA A 33 -25.48 14.17 15.59
N VAL A 34 -26.39 13.48 14.90
CA VAL A 34 -26.76 13.71 13.50
C VAL A 34 -28.29 13.70 13.43
N GLY A 35 -28.89 14.70 12.79
CA GLY A 35 -30.34 14.83 12.74
C GLY A 35 -30.77 16.16 12.12
N GLN A 36 -32.06 16.48 12.19
CA GLN A 36 -32.60 17.73 11.63
C GLN A 36 -32.85 18.76 12.74
N ASP A 37 -32.78 20.04 12.37
CA ASP A 37 -33.14 21.19 13.21
C ASP A 37 -32.41 21.23 14.58
N LEU A 38 -31.15 20.78 14.59
CA LEU A 38 -30.36 20.63 15.82
C LEU A 38 -29.90 21.98 16.39
N LYS A 39 -30.00 23.06 15.61
CA LYS A 39 -29.73 24.45 16.02
C LYS A 39 -30.62 24.93 17.17
N SER A 40 -31.80 24.32 17.34
CA SER A 40 -32.71 24.65 18.44
C SER A 40 -32.21 24.11 19.80
N ILE A 41 -31.30 23.15 19.78
CA ILE A 41 -30.80 22.40 20.95
C ILE A 41 -29.35 22.81 21.29
N PHE A 42 -28.53 23.04 20.25
CA PHE A 42 -27.11 23.30 20.37
C PHE A 42 -26.74 24.70 19.87
N SER A 43 -25.83 25.37 20.60
CA SER A 43 -25.12 26.56 20.15
C SER A 43 -23.69 26.16 19.78
N ALA A 44 -23.13 26.65 18.68
CA ALA A 44 -21.82 26.21 18.20
C ALA A 44 -20.79 27.35 18.25
N LYS A 45 -19.53 27.02 18.58
CA LYS A 45 -18.40 27.97 18.41
C LYS A 45 -18.14 28.25 16.93
N THR A 46 -18.24 27.20 16.12
CA THR A 46 -18.09 27.27 14.66
C THR A 46 -19.29 26.64 13.99
N THR A 47 -19.80 27.30 12.95
CA THR A 47 -20.87 26.77 12.11
C THR A 47 -20.38 26.71 10.67
N ILE A 48 -20.64 25.59 10.00
CA ILE A 48 -20.37 25.41 8.57
C ILE A 48 -21.70 25.12 7.88
N ASP A 49 -22.08 25.96 6.92
CA ASP A 49 -23.22 25.66 6.05
C ASP A 49 -22.76 24.75 4.90
N ALA A 50 -23.24 23.51 4.90
CA ALA A 50 -22.98 22.49 3.88
C ALA A 50 -24.15 22.34 2.91
N GLN A 51 -24.98 23.39 2.73
CA GLN A 51 -26.02 23.40 1.72
C GLN A 51 -25.44 23.05 0.34
N HIS A 52 -26.07 22.09 -0.34
CA HIS A 52 -25.64 21.52 -1.64
C HIS A 52 -24.32 20.73 -1.62
N ALA A 53 -23.74 20.48 -0.44
CA ALA A 53 -22.56 19.63 -0.30
C ALA A 53 -22.92 18.25 0.24
N PHE A 54 -22.14 17.25 -0.18
CA PHE A 54 -22.10 15.94 0.47
C PHE A 54 -21.13 15.99 1.65
N VAL A 55 -21.57 15.49 2.80
CA VAL A 55 -20.71 15.31 3.97
C VAL A 55 -20.57 13.81 4.22
N MET A 56 -19.33 13.34 4.17
CA MET A 56 -18.97 11.92 4.18
C MET A 56 -17.94 11.64 5.28
N PRO A 57 -17.82 10.39 5.76
CA PRO A 57 -16.63 9.99 6.50
C PRO A 57 -15.36 10.36 5.73
N GLY A 58 -14.33 10.81 6.46
CA GLY A 58 -13.02 11.06 5.86
C GLY A 58 -12.45 9.77 5.25
N GLY A 59 -11.81 9.89 4.09
CA GLY A 59 -11.18 8.74 3.43
C GLY A 59 -10.08 8.11 4.28
N VAL A 60 -9.99 6.78 4.24
CA VAL A 60 -8.91 6.02 4.88
C VAL A 60 -8.09 5.34 3.79
N ASP A 61 -6.87 5.81 3.59
CA ASP A 61 -5.94 5.17 2.65
C ASP A 61 -5.13 4.10 3.38
N SER A 62 -5.43 2.83 3.10
CA SER A 62 -4.86 1.68 3.79
C SER A 62 -3.53 1.21 3.23
N HIS A 63 -2.97 1.86 2.20
CA HIS A 63 -1.71 1.44 1.63
C HIS A 63 -0.91 2.66 1.18
N VAL A 64 0.03 3.09 2.02
CA VAL A 64 0.93 4.22 1.76
C VAL A 64 2.32 3.89 2.26
N HIS A 65 3.34 4.41 1.57
CA HIS A 65 4.74 4.27 1.93
C HIS A 65 5.35 5.66 2.09
N LEU A 66 5.10 6.28 3.24
CA LEU A 66 5.61 7.62 3.56
C LEU A 66 7.04 7.52 4.09
N ASP A 67 7.99 8.28 3.56
CA ASP A 67 9.39 8.29 4.03
C ASP A 67 10.05 6.89 4.10
N GLN A 68 9.62 5.97 3.22
CA GLN A 68 10.24 4.67 3.10
C GLN A 68 11.52 4.79 2.27
N GLU A 69 12.66 4.42 2.86
CA GLU A 69 13.88 4.26 2.07
C GLU A 69 13.68 3.18 1.01
N THR A 70 13.75 3.58 -0.25
CA THR A 70 13.77 2.64 -1.37
C THR A 70 15.17 2.08 -1.51
N THR A 71 15.29 0.79 -1.80
CA THR A 71 16.57 0.10 -2.01
C THR A 71 17.20 0.48 -3.36
N SER A 72 17.35 1.78 -3.64
CA SER A 72 18.14 2.29 -4.77
C SER A 72 19.64 2.22 -4.47
N LYS A 73 20.10 1.21 -3.73
CA LYS A 73 21.52 0.83 -3.67
C LYS A 73 21.76 -0.26 -4.72
N PRO A 74 22.72 -0.07 -5.64
CA PRO A 74 23.10 -1.09 -6.61
C PRO A 74 23.44 -2.41 -5.89
N ALA A 75 23.10 -3.53 -6.52
CA ALA A 75 23.08 -4.87 -5.95
C ALA A 75 24.45 -5.49 -5.59
N HIS A 76 25.52 -4.70 -5.42
CA HIS A 76 26.89 -5.20 -5.21
C HIS A 76 27.61 -4.70 -3.94
N ALA A 77 26.89 -4.11 -2.99
CA ALA A 77 27.45 -3.96 -1.64
C ALA A 77 27.23 -5.27 -0.85
N PRO A 78 28.27 -5.86 -0.21
CA PRO A 78 28.05 -6.96 0.74
C PRO A 78 27.06 -6.50 1.82
N PRO A 79 26.30 -7.42 2.45
CA PRO A 79 25.27 -7.05 3.42
C PRO A 79 25.92 -6.39 4.63
N SER A 80 26.13 -5.07 4.58
CA SER A 80 26.42 -4.30 5.77
C SER A 80 25.15 -4.36 6.60
N GLN A 81 25.26 -5.04 7.73
CA GLN A 81 24.24 -5.10 8.77
C GLN A 81 23.64 -3.70 8.99
N ALA A 82 22.31 -3.65 9.07
CA ALA A 82 21.45 -2.47 9.16
C ALA A 82 21.08 -1.81 7.82
N ALA A 83 20.08 -2.39 7.15
CA ALA A 83 19.09 -1.56 6.48
C ALA A 83 18.38 -0.71 7.58
N PRO A 84 18.33 0.62 7.46
CA PRO A 84 17.57 1.45 8.40
C PRO A 84 16.06 1.10 8.33
N PRO A 85 15.29 1.39 9.40
CA PRO A 85 13.94 0.88 9.55
C PRO A 85 13.04 1.45 8.44
N PRO A 86 12.20 0.62 7.80
CA PRO A 86 11.13 1.13 6.97
C PRO A 86 10.19 2.00 7.80
N SER A 87 9.47 2.89 7.14
CA SER A 87 8.45 3.73 7.77
C SER A 87 7.25 2.93 8.30
N SER A 88 7.10 1.69 7.82
CA SER A 88 6.32 0.64 8.50
C SER A 88 7.23 -0.25 9.34
N PRO A 89 6.78 -0.77 10.50
CA PRO A 89 7.54 -1.80 11.21
C PRO A 89 7.89 -2.95 10.25
N SER A 90 9.16 -3.35 10.21
CA SER A 90 9.58 -4.54 9.46
C SER A 90 10.43 -5.42 10.35
N LEU A 91 10.07 -6.70 10.39
CA LEU A 91 10.83 -7.72 11.08
C LEU A 91 11.78 -8.39 10.08
N ARG A 92 13.05 -7.99 10.16
CA ARG A 92 14.14 -8.46 9.27
C ARG A 92 15.27 -9.18 9.99
N SER A 93 15.32 -9.18 11.33
CA SER A 93 16.51 -9.64 12.07
C SER A 93 16.23 -10.89 12.92
N PRO A 94 17.12 -11.90 12.92
CA PRO A 94 17.03 -13.07 13.80
C PRO A 94 17.52 -12.81 15.24
N ALA A 95 17.83 -11.57 15.61
CA ALA A 95 18.36 -11.22 16.93
C ALA A 95 17.28 -10.50 17.76
N PRO A 96 17.06 -10.89 19.03
CA PRO A 96 16.11 -10.22 19.92
C PRO A 96 16.62 -8.81 20.19
N LYS A 97 15.98 -7.80 19.60
CA LYS A 97 16.21 -6.42 20.00
C LYS A 97 15.50 -6.21 21.35
N SER A 98 16.23 -5.63 22.30
CA SER A 98 15.71 -5.15 23.59
C SER A 98 14.38 -4.41 23.42
N PRO A 99 13.46 -4.41 24.41
CA PRO A 99 12.20 -3.66 24.39
C PRO A 99 12.47 -2.15 24.53
N SER A 100 13.23 -1.58 23.59
CA SER A 100 13.25 -0.14 23.32
C SER A 100 12.04 0.19 22.46
N THR A 101 11.43 1.36 22.70
CA THR A 101 10.34 1.92 21.89
C THR A 101 10.56 1.62 20.40
N PRO A 102 9.63 0.93 19.73
CA PRO A 102 9.84 0.52 18.35
C PRO A 102 10.13 1.75 17.48
N SER A 103 11.22 1.72 16.71
CA SER A 103 11.69 2.88 15.92
C SER A 103 10.63 3.42 14.96
N TRP A 104 9.70 2.59 14.50
CA TRP A 104 8.59 3.03 13.64
C TRP A 104 7.69 4.10 14.30
N ARG A 105 7.58 4.12 15.65
CA ARG A 105 6.83 5.17 16.38
C ARG A 105 7.53 6.52 16.36
N THR A 106 8.84 6.58 16.10
CA THR A 106 9.65 7.80 16.15
C THR A 106 10.10 8.30 14.77
N THR A 107 10.00 7.47 13.73
CA THR A 107 10.62 7.77 12.42
C THR A 107 9.66 8.47 11.46
N THR A 108 8.35 8.26 11.58
CA THR A 108 7.39 8.98 10.74
C THR A 108 7.12 10.37 11.31
N ALA A 109 7.71 11.38 10.68
CA ALA A 109 7.23 12.76 10.71
C ALA A 109 5.88 12.88 9.97
N ALA A 110 4.94 11.95 10.20
CA ALA A 110 3.58 12.08 9.72
C ALA A 110 3.10 13.44 10.25
N PRO A 111 2.74 14.39 9.37
CA PRO A 111 2.28 15.68 9.83
C PRO A 111 1.14 15.44 10.81
N GLN A 112 1.13 16.14 11.94
CA GLN A 112 0.09 16.08 13.00
C GLN A 112 -1.36 16.29 12.50
N ALA A 113 -1.55 16.43 11.19
CA ALA A 113 -2.82 16.70 10.52
C ALA A 113 -3.78 15.50 10.47
N SER A 114 -3.35 14.25 10.72
CA SER A 114 -4.25 13.08 10.63
C SER A 114 -3.82 11.91 11.52
N HIS A 115 -4.78 11.06 11.88
CA HIS A 115 -4.52 9.78 12.56
C HIS A 115 -3.94 8.75 11.58
N TYR A 116 -3.13 7.82 12.08
CA TYR A 116 -2.49 6.79 11.27
C TYR A 116 -2.35 5.47 12.05
N GLY A 117 -2.16 4.38 11.31
CA GLY A 117 -1.81 3.06 11.81
C GLY A 117 -0.76 2.42 10.90
N PHE A 118 -0.29 1.23 11.25
CA PHE A 118 0.77 0.55 10.50
C PHE A 118 0.47 -0.92 10.22
N HIS A 119 1.03 -1.40 9.12
CA HIS A 119 1.09 -2.80 8.74
C HIS A 119 2.51 -3.33 8.99
N LEU A 120 2.66 -4.51 9.59
CA LEU A 120 3.98 -5.11 9.83
C LEU A 120 4.46 -5.87 8.57
N ILE A 121 5.54 -5.42 7.94
CA ILE A 121 6.18 -6.17 6.84
C ILE A 121 6.99 -7.33 7.44
N LEU A 122 6.56 -8.56 7.19
CA LEU A 122 7.19 -9.77 7.73
C LEU A 122 7.96 -10.52 6.63
N THR A 123 9.27 -10.59 6.78
CA THR A 123 10.20 -11.14 5.75
C THR A 123 10.96 -12.38 6.20
N ASN A 124 10.92 -12.71 7.50
CA ASN A 124 11.62 -13.86 8.07
C ASN A 124 10.78 -14.45 9.23
N PRO A 125 9.76 -15.28 8.95
CA PRO A 125 8.80 -15.75 9.94
C PRO A 125 9.33 -16.95 10.73
N THR A 126 10.36 -16.73 11.55
CA THR A 126 10.88 -17.82 12.40
C THR A 126 9.85 -18.22 13.47
N PRO A 127 9.91 -19.45 14.02
CA PRO A 127 8.97 -19.86 15.05
C PRO A 127 8.98 -18.98 16.31
N SER A 128 10.11 -18.36 16.67
CA SER A 128 10.17 -17.40 17.79
C SER A 128 9.48 -16.09 17.45
N ILE A 129 9.69 -15.57 16.23
CA ILE A 129 9.03 -14.36 15.75
C ILE A 129 7.51 -14.54 15.78
N LEU A 130 7.01 -15.66 15.26
CA LEU A 130 5.59 -15.93 15.16
C LEU A 130 4.93 -16.13 16.54
N ARG A 131 5.61 -16.82 17.47
CA ARG A 131 5.06 -17.12 18.80
C ARG A 131 5.25 -16.01 19.82
N ASP A 132 6.37 -15.31 19.78
CA ASP A 132 6.80 -14.42 20.87
C ASP A 132 6.68 -12.94 20.48
N GLU A 133 7.05 -12.58 19.25
CA GLU A 133 7.10 -11.19 18.80
C GLU A 133 5.77 -10.69 18.22
N LEU A 134 5.09 -11.48 17.38
CA LEU A 134 3.78 -11.08 16.82
C LEU A 134 2.74 -10.71 17.89
N PRO A 135 2.56 -11.48 19.00
CA PRO A 135 1.62 -11.09 20.04
C PRO A 135 1.99 -9.77 20.73
N HIS A 136 3.27 -9.42 20.78
CA HIS A 136 3.70 -8.11 21.30
C HIS A 136 3.25 -6.98 20.37
N TYR A 137 3.42 -7.13 19.05
CA TYR A 137 2.94 -6.14 18.09
C TYR A 137 1.42 -5.93 18.12
N VAL A 138 0.65 -7.00 18.36
CA VAL A 138 -0.80 -6.90 18.56
C VAL A 138 -1.14 -6.03 19.76
N ARG A 139 -0.45 -6.21 20.90
CA ARG A 139 -0.64 -5.35 22.09
C ARG A 139 -0.26 -3.90 21.84
N GLU A 140 0.66 -3.65 20.91
CA GLU A 140 1.06 -2.31 20.47
C GLU A 140 0.09 -1.65 19.48
N GLY A 141 -0.97 -2.37 19.07
CA GLY A 141 -2.03 -1.88 18.17
C GLY A 141 -1.85 -2.24 16.69
N ILE A 142 -0.90 -3.12 16.36
CA ILE A 142 -0.74 -3.64 14.99
C ILE A 142 -1.72 -4.79 14.76
N SER A 143 -2.62 -4.64 13.80
CA SER A 143 -3.68 -5.60 13.50
C SER A 143 -3.47 -6.38 12.20
N SER A 144 -2.33 -6.20 11.52
CA SER A 144 -2.10 -6.79 10.20
C SER A 144 -0.64 -6.96 9.85
N VAL A 145 -0.36 -7.94 8.99
CA VAL A 145 0.97 -8.21 8.42
C VAL A 145 0.92 -8.10 6.90
N LYS A 146 2.02 -7.67 6.29
CA LYS A 146 2.21 -7.61 4.84
C LYS A 146 3.32 -8.55 4.42
N LEU A 147 2.98 -9.46 3.50
CA LEU A 147 3.83 -10.49 2.93
C LEU A 147 4.12 -10.20 1.46
N TYR A 148 5.22 -10.77 0.96
CA TYR A 148 5.62 -10.67 -0.43
C TYR A 148 5.88 -12.07 -1.00
N MET A 149 5.38 -12.33 -2.21
CA MET A 149 5.70 -13.53 -3.00
C MET A 149 6.77 -13.25 -4.07
N THR A 150 7.26 -12.01 -4.10
CA THR A 150 8.29 -11.49 -5.00
C THR A 150 9.30 -10.65 -4.22
N TYR A 151 10.34 -10.18 -4.91
CA TYR A 151 11.53 -9.53 -4.36
C TYR A 151 12.33 -10.47 -3.45
N GLU A 152 13.47 -10.97 -3.94
CA GLU A 152 14.28 -11.95 -3.21
C GLU A 152 14.56 -11.64 -1.71
N PRO A 153 14.85 -10.40 -1.28
CA PRO A 153 15.06 -10.12 0.14
C PRO A 153 13.76 -10.06 0.99
N LEU A 154 12.59 -10.12 0.38
CA LEU A 154 11.27 -10.03 1.04
C LEU A 154 10.42 -11.28 0.84
N LYS A 155 10.70 -12.05 -0.21
CA LYS A 155 9.90 -13.19 -0.68
C LYS A 155 9.83 -14.29 0.38
N LEU A 156 8.62 -14.71 0.69
CA LEU A 156 8.35 -15.91 1.48
C LEU A 156 7.99 -17.08 0.57
N ARG A 157 8.36 -18.28 1.00
CA ARG A 157 7.92 -19.54 0.38
C ARG A 157 6.54 -19.93 0.91
N ASP A 158 5.84 -20.80 0.19
CA ASP A 158 4.47 -21.20 0.54
C ASP A 158 4.34 -21.75 1.98
N GLY A 159 5.30 -22.56 2.43
CA GLY A 159 5.31 -23.07 3.81
C GLY A 159 5.45 -21.96 4.86
N GLU A 160 6.26 -20.94 4.59
CA GLU A 160 6.43 -19.77 5.46
C GLU A 160 5.16 -18.91 5.46
N ILE A 161 4.48 -18.78 4.33
CA ILE A 161 3.18 -18.09 4.23
C ILE A 161 2.13 -18.82 5.08
N LEU A 162 2.07 -20.15 5.00
CA LEU A 162 1.15 -20.97 5.81
C LEU A 162 1.43 -20.82 7.32
N ASP A 163 2.70 -20.83 7.73
CA ASP A 163 3.09 -20.60 9.13
C ASP A 163 2.62 -19.21 9.61
N VAL A 164 2.77 -18.18 8.78
CA VAL A 164 2.27 -16.83 9.09
C VAL A 164 0.75 -16.82 9.17
N MET A 165 0.03 -17.41 8.21
CA MET A 165 -1.43 -17.49 8.19
C MET A 165 -1.97 -18.13 9.47
N MET A 166 -1.35 -19.22 9.93
CA MET A 166 -1.73 -19.87 11.20
C MET A 166 -1.52 -18.95 12.40
N ALA A 167 -0.40 -18.23 12.45
CA ALA A 167 -0.12 -17.29 13.53
C ALA A 167 -1.08 -16.09 13.51
N THR A 168 -1.35 -15.49 12.34
CA THR A 168 -2.25 -14.33 12.21
C THR A 168 -3.69 -14.70 12.52
N ARG A 169 -4.14 -15.90 12.12
CA ARG A 169 -5.46 -16.45 12.51
C ARG A 169 -5.63 -16.53 14.02
N ALA A 170 -4.64 -17.08 14.73
CA ALA A 170 -4.69 -17.19 16.18
C ALA A 170 -4.70 -15.83 16.90
N LEU A 171 -4.15 -14.80 16.24
CA LEU A 171 -4.04 -13.43 16.77
C LEU A 171 -5.14 -12.48 16.29
N GLY A 172 -6.03 -12.92 15.40
CA GLY A 172 -7.05 -12.05 14.79
C GLY A 172 -6.45 -10.96 13.90
N MET A 173 -5.29 -11.21 13.30
CA MET A 173 -4.61 -10.27 12.39
C MET A 173 -5.00 -10.51 10.94
N THR A 174 -5.10 -9.44 10.15
CA THR A 174 -5.27 -9.54 8.69
C THR A 174 -3.94 -9.87 8.01
N THR A 175 -3.95 -10.85 7.12
CA THR A 175 -2.78 -11.18 6.27
C THR A 175 -2.92 -10.49 4.92
N MET A 176 -2.00 -9.57 4.62
CA MET A 176 -1.95 -8.83 3.36
C MET A 176 -0.84 -9.41 2.47
N VAL A 177 -1.07 -9.51 1.16
CA VAL A 177 -0.12 -10.17 0.25
C VAL A 177 0.10 -9.35 -1.01
N HIS A 178 1.38 -9.13 -1.33
CA HIS A 178 1.83 -8.76 -2.68
C HIS A 178 2.07 -10.04 -3.47
N ALA A 179 1.21 -10.32 -4.46
CA ALA A 179 1.18 -11.58 -5.17
C ALA A 179 1.71 -11.42 -6.60
N GLU A 180 3.00 -11.67 -6.80
CA GLU A 180 3.60 -11.87 -8.12
C GLU A 180 4.55 -13.07 -8.07
N ASN A 181 4.62 -13.87 -9.13
CA ASN A 181 5.55 -15.00 -9.21
C ASN A 181 6.98 -14.50 -9.46
N SER A 182 7.81 -14.57 -8.41
CA SER A 182 9.20 -14.11 -8.46
C SER A 182 10.07 -14.81 -9.50
N ASP A 183 9.81 -16.09 -9.79
CA ASP A 183 10.67 -16.89 -10.65
C ASP A 183 10.38 -16.59 -12.12
N MET A 184 9.10 -16.44 -12.47
CA MET A 184 8.68 -15.95 -13.79
C MET A 184 9.27 -14.57 -14.07
N ILE A 185 9.14 -13.64 -13.11
CA ILE A 185 9.64 -12.27 -13.25
C ILE A 185 11.16 -12.25 -13.44
N SER A 186 11.90 -12.98 -12.58
CA SER A 186 13.36 -13.06 -12.67
C SER A 186 13.81 -13.65 -14.01
N TRP A 187 13.13 -14.71 -14.48
CA TRP A 187 13.45 -15.38 -15.72
C TRP A 187 13.26 -14.49 -16.96
N ILE A 188 12.18 -13.69 -17.00
CA ILE A 188 11.92 -12.76 -18.11
C ILE A 188 12.87 -11.56 -18.02
N THR A 189 13.05 -11.00 -16.82
CA THR A 189 13.95 -9.86 -16.58
C THR A 189 15.37 -10.16 -17.06
N ALA A 190 15.91 -11.35 -16.76
CA ALA A 190 17.23 -11.76 -17.22
C ALA A 190 17.34 -11.77 -18.77
N ARG A 191 16.32 -12.30 -19.47
CA ARG A 191 16.30 -12.38 -20.94
C ARG A 191 16.15 -11.03 -21.63
N LEU A 192 15.41 -10.11 -21.02
CA LEU A 192 15.30 -8.73 -21.50
C LEU A 192 16.65 -8.02 -21.34
N ALA A 193 17.32 -8.21 -20.20
CA ALA A 193 18.65 -7.67 -19.95
C ALA A 193 19.71 -8.22 -20.92
N GLU A 194 19.69 -9.52 -21.22
CA GLU A 194 20.56 -10.17 -22.23
C GLU A 194 20.42 -9.55 -23.63
N GLN A 195 19.25 -8.97 -23.94
CA GLN A 195 18.96 -8.30 -25.20
C GLN A 195 19.11 -6.76 -25.13
N ALA A 196 19.65 -6.24 -24.02
CA ALA A 196 19.76 -4.80 -23.74
C ALA A 196 18.40 -4.05 -23.75
N LEU A 197 17.30 -4.75 -23.48
CA LEU A 197 15.96 -4.20 -23.39
C LEU A 197 15.71 -3.67 -21.97
N THR A 198 16.32 -2.52 -21.65
CA THR A 198 16.35 -1.97 -20.28
C THR A 198 15.55 -0.68 -20.08
N ALA A 199 14.85 -0.20 -21.11
CA ALA A 199 13.97 0.95 -21.00
C ALA A 199 12.80 0.70 -20.01
N PRO A 200 12.22 1.74 -19.37
CA PRO A 200 11.12 1.60 -18.40
C PRO A 200 9.95 0.74 -18.86
N TYR A 201 9.61 0.77 -20.15
CA TYR A 201 8.58 -0.05 -20.76
C TYR A 201 8.77 -1.55 -20.47
N TYR A 202 10.01 -2.04 -20.49
CA TYR A 202 10.32 -3.46 -20.30
C TYR A 202 10.12 -3.94 -18.87
N HIS A 203 9.89 -3.04 -17.90
CA HIS A 203 9.41 -3.41 -16.56
C HIS A 203 7.99 -4.02 -16.60
N ALA A 204 7.11 -3.51 -17.45
CA ALA A 204 5.78 -4.12 -17.63
C ALA A 204 5.89 -5.47 -18.34
N ILE A 205 6.73 -5.55 -19.37
CA ILE A 205 6.97 -6.79 -20.12
C ILE A 205 7.59 -7.88 -19.23
N SER A 206 8.45 -7.53 -18.27
CA SER A 206 9.07 -8.51 -17.38
C SER A 206 8.12 -9.10 -16.34
N ARG A 207 6.91 -8.53 -16.20
CA ARG A 207 5.92 -8.86 -15.17
C ARG A 207 4.53 -9.04 -15.81
N PRO A 208 4.38 -10.01 -16.73
CA PRO A 208 3.12 -10.25 -17.43
C PRO A 208 1.99 -10.63 -16.46
N ASN A 209 0.73 -10.43 -16.85
CA ASN A 209 -0.45 -10.69 -16.01
C ASN A 209 -0.43 -12.10 -15.39
N ILE A 210 0.00 -13.10 -16.16
CA ILE A 210 0.10 -14.49 -15.69
C ILE A 210 0.99 -14.69 -14.45
N ALA A 211 1.99 -13.82 -14.24
CA ALA A 211 2.81 -13.87 -13.04
C ALA A 211 2.05 -13.39 -11.79
N GLU A 212 1.14 -12.42 -11.93
CA GLU A 212 0.20 -12.05 -10.87
C GLU A 212 -0.88 -13.12 -10.72
N ASP A 213 -1.52 -13.55 -11.82
CA ASP A 213 -2.61 -14.54 -11.80
C ASP A 213 -2.22 -15.83 -11.08
N GLU A 214 -1.03 -16.37 -11.38
CA GLU A 214 -0.50 -17.57 -10.72
C GLU A 214 -0.32 -17.36 -9.22
N ALA A 215 0.30 -16.24 -8.83
CA ALA A 215 0.59 -15.98 -7.43
C ALA A 215 -0.67 -15.69 -6.62
N VAL A 216 -1.63 -14.95 -7.21
CA VAL A 216 -2.95 -14.69 -6.61
C VAL A 216 -3.71 -16.00 -6.42
N TYR A 217 -3.80 -16.83 -7.46
CA TYR A 217 -4.47 -18.13 -7.37
C TYR A 217 -3.80 -19.04 -6.34
N ARG A 218 -2.46 -19.08 -6.32
CA ARG A 218 -1.69 -19.87 -5.35
C ARG A 218 -1.94 -19.41 -3.92
N VAL A 219 -1.88 -18.11 -3.63
CA VAL A 219 -2.11 -17.64 -2.25
C VAL A 219 -3.57 -17.77 -1.82
N ILE A 220 -4.54 -17.67 -2.73
CA ILE A 220 -5.94 -18.03 -2.45
C ILE A 220 -6.02 -19.51 -2.06
N SER A 221 -5.35 -20.40 -2.79
CA SER A 221 -5.33 -21.83 -2.45
C SER A 221 -4.71 -22.11 -1.07
N LEU A 222 -3.65 -21.37 -0.69
CA LEU A 222 -3.05 -21.45 0.65
C LEU A 222 -4.00 -20.91 1.73
N ALA A 223 -4.72 -19.82 1.44
CA ALA A 223 -5.72 -19.22 2.32
C ALA A 223 -6.93 -20.15 2.53
N GLU A 224 -7.40 -20.82 1.48
CA GLU A 224 -8.45 -21.83 1.55
C GLU A 224 -8.02 -23.03 2.39
N LEU A 225 -6.79 -23.53 2.21
CA LEU A 225 -6.24 -24.60 3.03
C LEU A 225 -6.15 -24.22 4.51
N SER A 226 -5.79 -22.97 4.80
CA SER A 226 -5.55 -22.47 6.16
C SER A 226 -6.79 -21.89 6.84
N ASP A 227 -7.91 -21.72 6.12
CA ASP A 227 -9.11 -21.06 6.60
C ASP A 227 -8.80 -19.66 7.18
N VAL A 228 -8.08 -18.86 6.39
CA VAL A 228 -7.63 -17.50 6.75
C VAL A 228 -8.05 -16.49 5.67
N PRO A 229 -8.78 -15.43 6.03
CA PRO A 229 -9.03 -14.34 5.09
C PRO A 229 -7.73 -13.59 4.79
N ILE A 230 -7.50 -13.33 3.51
CA ILE A 230 -6.37 -12.54 3.03
C ILE A 230 -6.85 -11.26 2.35
N LEU A 231 -5.98 -10.25 2.34
CA LEU A 231 -6.14 -9.05 1.54
C LEU A 231 -5.04 -9.02 0.47
N ILE A 232 -5.43 -9.18 -0.80
CA ILE A 232 -4.53 -8.92 -1.92
C ILE A 232 -4.39 -7.41 -2.08
N THR A 233 -3.17 -6.93 -2.17
CA THR A 233 -2.87 -5.51 -2.29
C THR A 233 -2.26 -5.21 -3.64
N CYS A 234 -2.81 -4.23 -4.39
CA CYS A 234 -2.17 -3.33 -5.36
C CYS A 234 -3.24 -2.57 -6.18
N PRO A 235 -3.29 -1.22 -6.18
CA PRO A 235 -4.46 -0.48 -6.68
C PRO A 235 -4.26 0.28 -8.01
N HIS A 236 -3.08 0.21 -8.64
CA HIS A 236 -2.67 1.14 -9.71
C HIS A 236 -3.49 1.06 -11.02
N TYR A 237 -4.38 0.08 -11.14
CA TYR A 237 -5.08 -0.30 -12.37
C TYR A 237 -6.38 0.49 -12.64
N LEU A 238 -6.67 1.56 -11.90
CA LEU A 238 -7.95 2.28 -12.09
C LEU A 238 -7.92 3.36 -13.17
N TYR A 239 -6.74 3.89 -13.48
CA TYR A 239 -6.64 5.12 -14.31
C TYR A 239 -5.52 5.09 -15.34
N LEU A 240 -4.51 4.23 -15.18
CA LEU A 240 -3.29 4.27 -15.97
C LEU A 240 -3.07 2.93 -16.69
N THR A 241 -2.63 3.01 -17.93
CA THR A 241 -2.18 1.86 -18.72
C THR A 241 -0.67 1.89 -18.94
N ALA A 242 -0.11 0.76 -19.39
CA ALA A 242 1.31 0.61 -19.72
C ALA A 242 1.78 1.59 -20.82
N ASP A 243 0.88 2.25 -21.54
CA ASP A 243 1.23 3.34 -22.46
C ASP A 243 2.02 4.46 -21.75
N ALA A 244 1.77 4.70 -20.47
CA ALA A 244 2.49 5.69 -19.66
C ALA A 244 3.98 5.33 -19.44
N LEU A 245 4.38 4.09 -19.72
CA LEU A 245 5.76 3.60 -19.62
C LEU A 245 6.53 3.72 -20.95
N ARG A 246 5.85 4.04 -22.06
CA ARG A 246 6.46 4.04 -23.39
C ARG A 246 7.40 5.25 -23.57
N PRO A 247 8.58 5.05 -24.21
CA PRO A 247 9.62 6.08 -24.33
C PRO A 247 9.23 7.28 -25.22
N ASN A 248 8.19 7.15 -26.06
CA ASN A 248 7.77 8.17 -27.03
C ASN A 248 6.44 8.85 -26.66
N HIS A 249 6.02 8.79 -25.39
CA HIS A 249 4.84 9.54 -24.96
C HIS A 249 5.11 11.05 -25.13
N PRO A 250 4.28 11.81 -25.86
CA PRO A 250 4.57 13.17 -26.35
C PRO A 250 4.82 14.22 -25.25
N ALA A 251 4.70 13.84 -23.98
CA ALA A 251 4.85 14.72 -22.84
C ALA A 251 6.29 14.81 -22.28
N HIS A 252 7.21 13.87 -22.57
CA HIS A 252 8.44 13.73 -21.75
C HIS A 252 9.68 13.10 -22.43
N ASP A 253 10.83 13.16 -21.74
CA ASP A 253 12.12 12.56 -22.17
C ASP A 253 12.09 11.02 -22.29
N ALA A 254 13.12 10.42 -22.91
CA ALA A 254 13.18 8.99 -23.24
C ALA A 254 13.13 8.04 -22.02
N PHE A 255 13.38 8.53 -20.80
CA PHE A 255 13.35 7.73 -19.56
C PHE A 255 12.16 8.06 -18.65
N SER A 256 11.31 8.99 -19.07
CA SER A 256 10.20 9.50 -18.27
C SER A 256 9.16 8.46 -17.86
N GLY A 257 9.05 7.36 -18.60
CA GLY A 257 8.26 6.19 -18.21
C GLY A 257 8.62 5.68 -16.80
N ALA A 258 9.85 5.91 -16.32
CA ALA A 258 10.26 5.53 -14.97
C ALA A 258 9.43 6.18 -13.84
N LYS A 259 8.73 7.30 -14.13
CA LYS A 259 7.78 7.94 -13.20
C LYS A 259 6.56 7.06 -12.91
N HIS A 260 6.18 6.20 -13.85
CA HIS A 260 5.01 5.33 -13.77
C HIS A 260 5.36 3.88 -13.40
N ILE A 261 6.65 3.57 -13.15
CA ILE A 261 7.06 2.25 -12.66
C ILE A 261 6.48 2.03 -11.25
N CYS A 262 5.61 1.04 -11.17
CA CYS A 262 5.00 0.46 -9.97
C CYS A 262 4.95 -1.07 -10.13
N SER A 263 4.67 -1.81 -9.07
CA SER A 263 4.61 -3.27 -9.11
C SER A 263 3.40 -3.77 -8.32
N PRO A 264 2.61 -4.73 -8.86
CA PRO A 264 2.65 -5.21 -10.24
C PRO A 264 2.43 -4.07 -11.26
N PRO A 265 2.94 -4.19 -12.49
CA PRO A 265 3.03 -3.07 -13.42
C PRO A 265 1.67 -2.66 -13.97
N LEU A 266 1.57 -1.42 -14.48
CA LEU A 266 0.43 -0.97 -15.27
C LEU A 266 0.12 -1.96 -16.41
N ARG A 267 -1.17 -2.17 -16.68
CA ARG A 267 -1.66 -3.12 -17.69
C ARG A 267 -1.86 -2.45 -19.05
N GLU A 268 -1.76 -3.20 -20.13
CA GLU A 268 -1.80 -2.62 -21.50
C GLU A 268 -3.22 -2.29 -21.96
N ASP A 269 -4.24 -3.06 -21.57
CA ASP A 269 -5.58 -2.94 -22.14
C ASP A 269 -6.46 -1.96 -21.36
N ALA A 270 -7.17 -1.07 -22.06
CA ALA A 270 -8.17 -0.20 -21.45
C ALA A 270 -9.34 -1.00 -20.86
N MET A 271 -9.61 -2.21 -21.37
CA MET A 271 -10.59 -3.13 -20.80
C MET A 271 -10.23 -3.57 -19.38
N ASP A 272 -8.94 -3.59 -19.02
CA ASP A 272 -8.52 -3.89 -17.65
C ASP A 272 -9.03 -2.80 -16.68
N LEU A 273 -9.02 -1.52 -17.10
CA LEU A 273 -9.54 -0.42 -16.28
C LEU A 273 -11.06 -0.56 -16.02
N GLU A 274 -11.81 -0.85 -17.08
CA GLU A 274 -13.27 -1.08 -17.01
C GLU A 274 -13.60 -2.28 -16.10
N ALA A 275 -12.83 -3.36 -16.19
CA ALA A 275 -12.97 -4.53 -15.32
C ALA A 275 -12.71 -4.17 -13.85
N MET A 276 -11.70 -3.34 -13.56
CA MET A 276 -11.42 -2.87 -12.20
C MET A 276 -12.56 -2.02 -11.63
N TRP A 277 -13.08 -1.08 -12.41
CA TRP A 277 -14.24 -0.27 -11.99
C TRP A 277 -15.49 -1.12 -11.78
N THR A 278 -15.76 -2.05 -12.68
CA THR A 278 -16.85 -3.02 -12.53
C THR A 278 -16.68 -3.82 -11.24
N GLY A 279 -15.46 -4.26 -10.93
CA GLY A 279 -15.12 -4.98 -9.71
C GLY A 279 -15.35 -4.17 -8.43
N ILE A 280 -15.09 -2.86 -8.44
CA ILE A 280 -15.42 -1.98 -7.31
C ILE A 280 -16.94 -1.83 -7.16
N VAL A 281 -17.64 -1.54 -8.27
CA VAL A 281 -19.09 -1.30 -8.26
C VAL A 281 -19.88 -2.53 -7.82
N ASN A 282 -19.45 -3.73 -8.23
CA ASN A 282 -20.14 -4.98 -7.91
C ASN A 282 -19.66 -5.64 -6.60
N GLY A 283 -18.67 -5.05 -5.91
CA GLY A 283 -18.14 -5.54 -4.65
C GLY A 283 -17.13 -6.69 -4.74
N THR A 284 -16.66 -7.05 -5.95
CA THR A 284 -15.52 -7.96 -6.11
C THR A 284 -14.27 -7.42 -5.43
N PHE A 285 -14.03 -6.11 -5.58
CA PHE A 285 -13.03 -5.37 -4.82
C PHE A 285 -13.71 -4.51 -3.76
N THR A 286 -13.36 -4.73 -2.50
CA THR A 286 -14.02 -4.07 -1.37
C THR A 286 -13.27 -2.84 -0.85
N THR A 287 -12.03 -2.65 -1.30
CA THR A 287 -11.18 -1.52 -0.90
C THR A 287 -10.36 -1.01 -2.08
N PHE A 288 -10.17 0.30 -2.15
CA PHE A 288 -9.22 0.97 -3.03
C PHE A 288 -8.30 1.85 -2.18
N SER A 289 -7.01 1.85 -2.49
CA SER A 289 -5.95 2.59 -1.80
C SER A 289 -5.04 3.28 -2.84
N SER A 290 -4.07 4.10 -2.42
CA SER A 290 -3.17 4.74 -3.38
C SER A 290 -1.90 3.95 -3.67
N ASP A 291 -1.41 3.16 -2.72
CA ASP A 291 -0.04 2.63 -2.72
C ASP A 291 1.01 3.74 -2.90
N HIS A 292 0.77 4.89 -2.24
CA HIS A 292 1.58 6.10 -2.39
C HIS A 292 3.04 5.87 -1.97
N ALA A 293 3.92 5.64 -2.95
CA ALA A 293 5.35 5.41 -2.77
C ALA A 293 6.19 6.28 -3.71
N PRO A 294 6.16 7.63 -3.56
CA PRO A 294 6.80 8.53 -4.50
C PRO A 294 8.32 8.42 -4.46
N SER A 295 8.95 8.48 -5.63
CA SER A 295 10.39 8.69 -5.77
C SER A 295 10.65 9.90 -6.66
N LYS A 296 11.54 10.80 -6.24
CA LYS A 296 11.88 11.99 -7.01
C LYS A 296 12.54 11.59 -8.34
N TYR A 297 12.15 12.21 -9.44
CA TYR A 297 12.65 11.85 -10.77
C TYR A 297 14.13 12.24 -10.96
N ASP A 298 14.46 13.51 -10.73
CA ASP A 298 15.79 14.09 -10.99
C ASP A 298 16.71 14.14 -9.76
N HIS A 299 16.28 13.56 -8.62
CA HIS A 299 17.15 13.51 -7.44
C HIS A 299 18.33 12.55 -7.68
N PRO A 300 19.53 12.79 -7.12
CA PRO A 300 20.68 11.91 -7.31
C PRO A 300 20.45 10.45 -6.90
N SER A 301 19.65 10.22 -5.85
CA SER A 301 19.19 8.89 -5.41
C SER A 301 17.78 8.52 -5.93
N GLY A 302 17.29 9.27 -6.91
CA GLY A 302 15.95 9.19 -7.48
C GLY A 302 15.83 8.19 -8.63
N LYS A 303 14.78 8.32 -9.45
CA LYS A 303 14.51 7.38 -10.56
C LYS A 303 15.67 7.30 -11.56
N LYS A 304 16.41 8.39 -11.78
CA LYS A 304 17.56 8.45 -12.70
C LYS A 304 18.89 7.93 -12.13
N ALA A 305 18.94 7.48 -10.86
CA ALA A 305 20.19 7.08 -10.22
C ALA A 305 20.95 5.96 -10.97
N GLY A 306 20.21 5.07 -11.65
CA GLY A 306 20.77 3.97 -12.44
C GLY A 306 21.20 4.33 -13.87
N LEU A 307 21.00 5.57 -14.32
CA LEU A 307 21.39 5.99 -15.67
C LEU A 307 22.86 6.43 -15.74
N ALA A 308 23.55 5.98 -16.77
CA ALA A 308 24.85 6.47 -17.20
C ALA A 308 24.70 7.85 -17.86
N ALA A 309 25.81 8.59 -17.96
CA ALA A 309 25.81 9.98 -18.46
C ALA A 309 25.42 10.11 -19.94
N ASP A 310 25.49 9.01 -20.69
CA ASP A 310 25.08 8.87 -22.10
C ASP A 310 23.61 8.45 -22.27
N GLY A 311 22.87 8.28 -21.18
CA GLY A 311 21.48 7.82 -21.19
C GLY A 311 21.33 6.29 -21.22
N GLY A 312 22.43 5.52 -21.24
CA GLY A 312 22.41 4.08 -21.01
C GLY A 312 22.15 3.73 -19.54
N MET A 313 21.95 2.45 -19.22
CA MET A 313 21.98 2.00 -17.82
C MET A 313 23.44 1.88 -17.38
N ARG A 314 23.78 2.29 -16.14
CA ARG A 314 25.10 2.02 -15.56
C ARG A 314 25.27 0.50 -15.45
N GLU A 315 26.41 -0.01 -15.91
CA GLU A 315 26.78 -1.40 -15.64
C GLU A 315 26.81 -1.64 -14.12
N ALA A 316 26.25 -2.78 -13.72
CA ALA A 316 26.10 -3.18 -12.32
C ALA A 316 27.43 -3.59 -11.67
#